data_AF-A0A7N0UGU3-F1
#
_entry.id   AF-A0A7N0UGU3-F1
#
_cell.length_a   1.000
_cell.length_b   1.000
_cell.length_c   1.000
_cell.angle_alpha   90.00
_cell.angle_beta   90.00
_cell.angle_gamma   90.00
#
_symmetry.space_group_name_H-M   'P 1'
#
loop_
_entity.id
_entity.type
_entity.pdbx_description
1 polymer ?
#
loop_
_entity_poly.entity_id
_entity_poly.type
_entity_poly.pdbx_seq_one_letter_code
_entity_poly.pdbx_strand_id
1 'polypeptide(L)'
;MEAQSLFHGLQSKRATPPLNSILKGASNTSIGVASVRICVRNQWNYRGERLRRRAGFTAVSCGSRVELEKGESFNAKCESVVGKKRLAVFVSGGGSNFRSIYEATLDGSVNGDVVVLVTNKPACGGAEFARERGIPVIVFPQRKDEQGGMSASDLVDTLRRYNADYVLLAGYLKLIPAELIRAYPKSILNIHPSLLPAFGGKGFYGMKVHDAVIASGARFSGPTIHFVDENFDTGRILAQRVVPVLATDTAHDLAARVLLQEHKLYVEVTAALCEGRILWREDGVPLIQSKQNPKEYS
;
A
#
# COMPACT_ATOMS: atom_id res chain seq x y z
N MET A 1 -61.56 5.19 13.31
CA MET A 1 -61.78 3.91 12.60
C MET A 1 -60.72 2.95 13.07
N GLU A 2 -61.16 2.04 13.96
CA GLU A 2 -60.38 1.02 14.65
C GLU A 2 -60.19 -0.24 13.80
N ALA A 3 -59.13 -1.00 14.10
CA ALA A 3 -59.08 -2.47 14.20
C ALA A 3 -57.66 -2.85 14.68
N GLN A 4 -57.39 -3.13 15.97
CA GLN A 4 -57.49 -4.43 16.69
C GLN A 4 -56.93 -5.61 15.86
N SER A 5 -55.69 -6.08 16.13
CA SER A 5 -55.28 -7.09 17.13
C SER A 5 -55.78 -8.52 16.83
N LEU A 6 -54.86 -9.48 16.70
CA LEU A 6 -54.97 -10.82 17.31
C LEU A 6 -53.62 -11.56 17.35
N PHE A 7 -53.34 -12.12 18.52
CA PHE A 7 -52.16 -12.86 18.99
C PHE A 7 -52.07 -14.31 18.50
N HIS A 8 -50.85 -14.88 18.57
CA HIS A 8 -50.40 -16.20 19.08
C HIS A 8 -49.18 -16.65 18.24
N GLY A 9 -48.00 -16.99 18.74
CA GLY A 9 -47.62 -17.57 20.03
C GLY A 9 -47.13 -19.00 19.79
N LEU A 10 -45.81 -19.22 19.72
CA LEU A 10 -45.18 -20.53 19.95
C LEU A 10 -43.68 -20.38 20.23
N GLN A 11 -43.34 -20.48 21.52
CA GLN A 11 -42.01 -20.81 22.00
C GLN A 11 -41.76 -22.32 21.82
N SER A 12 -40.52 -22.70 21.51
CA SER A 12 -40.01 -24.03 21.85
C SER A 12 -38.50 -24.00 22.07
N LYS A 13 -38.13 -24.23 23.33
CA LYS A 13 -36.78 -24.52 23.85
C LYS A 13 -36.30 -25.89 23.38
N ARG A 14 -34.97 -26.07 23.27
CA ARG A 14 -34.13 -27.24 23.67
C ARG A 14 -32.70 -26.99 23.13
N ALA A 15 -31.74 -26.58 23.96
CA ALA A 15 -30.90 -27.39 24.86
C ALA A 15 -29.98 -28.39 24.13
N THR A 16 -28.67 -28.10 24.18
CA THR A 16 -27.53 -28.95 23.78
C THR A 16 -27.30 -30.10 24.76
N PRO A 17 -26.53 -31.12 24.33
CA PRO A 17 -25.40 -31.52 25.17
C PRO A 17 -24.09 -31.76 24.38
N PRO A 18 -22.91 -31.65 25.03
CA PRO A 18 -21.61 -31.97 24.46
C PRO A 18 -21.23 -33.44 24.72
N LEU A 19 -20.28 -34.00 23.98
CA LEU A 19 -19.59 -35.23 24.40
C LEU A 19 -18.17 -35.32 23.82
N ASN A 20 -17.22 -35.46 24.72
CA ASN A 20 -15.83 -35.79 24.51
C ASN A 20 -15.66 -37.33 24.44
N SER A 21 -14.58 -37.75 23.77
CA SER A 21 -13.92 -39.07 23.80
C SER A 21 -14.58 -40.25 23.05
N ILE A 22 -13.83 -40.82 22.10
CA ILE A 22 -13.35 -42.22 22.13
C ILE A 22 -12.19 -42.35 21.14
N LEU A 23 -11.02 -42.70 21.67
CA LEU A 23 -9.85 -43.24 20.97
C LEU A 23 -10.04 -44.75 20.76
N LYS A 24 -9.53 -45.26 19.62
CA LYS A 24 -9.11 -46.64 19.22
C LYS A 24 -9.65 -46.90 17.81
N GLY A 25 -8.90 -47.25 16.77
CA GLY A 25 -7.48 -47.52 16.55
C GLY A 25 -7.35 -48.15 15.14
N ALA A 26 -6.31 -47.80 14.39
CA ALA A 26 -5.75 -48.50 13.21
C ALA A 26 -4.68 -47.57 12.60
N SER A 27 -3.41 -47.76 12.96
CA SER A 27 -2.41 -48.54 12.22
C SER A 27 -1.58 -47.70 11.25
N ASN A 28 -0.37 -47.38 11.72
CA ASN A 28 0.88 -47.11 11.01
C ASN A 28 0.85 -47.07 9.47
N THR A 29 1.13 -45.88 8.93
CA THR A 29 2.07 -45.72 7.81
C THR A 29 2.89 -44.46 8.05
N SER A 30 4.18 -44.66 8.28
CA SER A 30 5.21 -43.64 8.41
C SER A 30 5.50 -42.99 7.06
N ILE A 31 5.22 -41.69 6.92
CA ILE A 31 5.85 -40.85 5.89
C ILE A 31 6.79 -39.92 6.64
N GLY A 32 8.09 -40.17 6.49
CA GLY A 32 9.13 -39.33 7.07
C GLY A 32 9.09 -37.94 6.45
N VAL A 33 8.83 -36.93 7.27
CA VAL A 33 9.02 -35.54 6.87
C VAL A 33 10.52 -35.25 6.95
N ALA A 34 11.18 -35.20 5.80
CA ALA A 34 12.55 -34.70 5.72
C ALA A 34 12.55 -33.22 6.13
N SER A 35 13.13 -32.93 7.29
CA SER A 35 13.36 -31.57 7.75
C SER A 35 14.36 -30.88 6.82
N VAL A 36 13.91 -29.93 6.00
CA VAL A 36 14.81 -29.04 5.26
C VAL A 36 15.35 -28.00 6.24
N ARG A 37 16.57 -28.24 6.74
CA ARG A 37 17.35 -27.19 7.43
C ARG A 37 17.95 -26.27 6.37
N ILE A 38 17.36 -25.09 6.18
CA ILE A 38 18.02 -24.02 5.44
C ILE A 38 19.05 -23.37 6.36
N CYS A 39 20.32 -23.74 6.18
CA CYS A 39 21.44 -23.07 6.84
C CYS A 39 21.88 -21.89 5.99
N VAL A 40 21.39 -20.68 6.29
CA VAL A 40 21.91 -19.44 5.67
C VAL A 40 23.16 -19.03 6.44
N ARG A 41 24.34 -19.45 5.97
CA ARG A 41 25.62 -18.85 6.41
C ARG A 41 25.96 -17.67 5.50
N ASN A 42 25.59 -16.46 5.93
CA ASN A 42 26.16 -15.24 5.37
C ASN A 42 27.47 -14.92 6.10
N GLN A 43 28.61 -15.28 5.51
CA GLN A 43 29.90 -14.70 5.88
C GLN A 43 30.33 -13.71 4.80
N TRP A 44 30.25 -12.43 5.14
CA TRP A 44 30.88 -11.35 4.39
C TRP A 44 32.27 -11.11 4.99
N ASN A 45 33.33 -11.43 4.24
CA ASN A 45 34.68 -10.98 4.57
C ASN A 45 35.18 -10.06 3.46
N TYR A 46 35.21 -8.76 3.76
CA TYR A 46 35.82 -7.72 2.94
C TYR A 46 37.30 -7.62 3.30
N ARG A 47 38.20 -7.99 2.39
CA ARG A 47 39.57 -7.46 2.30
C ARG A 47 39.99 -7.42 0.84
N GLY A 48 40.06 -6.22 0.27
CA GLY A 48 40.58 -5.99 -1.07
C GLY A 48 41.78 -5.04 -1.00
N GLU A 49 42.98 -5.62 -1.06
CA GLU A 49 44.20 -4.91 -1.41
C GLU A 49 44.31 -4.69 -2.92
N ARG A 50 45.12 -3.70 -3.26
CA ARG A 50 45.26 -3.01 -4.54
C ARG A 50 46.20 -3.76 -5.48
N LEU A 51 45.79 -4.11 -6.71
CA LEU A 51 46.71 -4.48 -7.79
C LEU A 51 46.24 -3.96 -9.17
N ARG A 52 47.21 -3.51 -9.97
CA ARG A 52 47.09 -2.77 -11.24
C ARG A 52 47.16 -3.71 -12.46
N ARG A 53 46.47 -3.29 -13.52
CA ARG A 53 46.67 -3.51 -14.99
C ARG A 53 46.46 -4.91 -15.59
N ARG A 54 45.47 -5.05 -16.48
CA ARG A 54 45.51 -5.02 -17.98
C ARG A 54 44.38 -5.88 -18.57
N ALA A 55 43.95 -5.48 -19.77
CA ALA A 55 42.85 -5.94 -20.61
C ALA A 55 42.57 -7.47 -20.64
N GLY A 56 41.28 -7.81 -20.66
CA GLY A 56 40.77 -9.13 -20.98
C GLY A 56 39.34 -9.29 -20.48
N PHE A 57 38.36 -9.17 -21.38
CA PHE A 57 36.98 -9.59 -21.10
C PHE A 57 37.00 -11.05 -20.61
N THR A 58 36.49 -11.30 -19.42
CA THR A 58 36.12 -12.65 -18.98
C THR A 58 34.70 -12.57 -18.43
N ALA A 59 33.78 -13.15 -19.20
CA ALA A 59 32.42 -13.39 -18.78
C ALA A 59 32.44 -14.30 -17.54
N VAL A 60 31.87 -13.83 -16.44
CA VAL A 60 31.59 -14.67 -15.27
C VAL A 60 30.31 -15.43 -15.55
N SER A 61 30.40 -16.60 -16.17
CA SER A 61 29.29 -17.56 -16.16
C SER A 61 29.34 -18.30 -14.83
N CYS A 62 28.47 -17.93 -13.89
CA CYS A 62 28.22 -18.74 -12.70
C CYS A 62 27.35 -19.94 -13.11
N GLY A 63 27.97 -20.97 -13.66
CA GLY A 63 27.35 -22.26 -13.89
C GLY A 63 27.65 -23.17 -12.70
N SER A 64 26.68 -23.33 -11.80
CA SER A 64 26.74 -24.38 -10.79
C SER A 64 26.55 -25.72 -11.50
N ARG A 65 27.64 -26.46 -11.74
CA ARG A 65 27.56 -27.83 -12.28
C ARG A 65 27.15 -28.76 -11.14
N VAL A 66 25.87 -29.11 -11.08
CA VAL A 66 25.37 -30.23 -10.27
C VAL A 66 25.27 -31.43 -11.21
N GLU A 67 26.12 -32.44 -11.00
CA GLU A 67 25.96 -33.73 -11.66
C GLU A 67 24.82 -34.47 -10.96
N LEU A 68 23.73 -34.70 -11.70
CA LEU A 68 22.56 -35.47 -11.26
C LEU A 68 22.66 -36.87 -11.85
N GLU A 69 22.88 -37.87 -11.00
CA GLU A 69 22.66 -39.26 -11.38
C GLU A 69 21.15 -39.54 -11.50
N LYS A 70 20.78 -40.05 -12.67
CA LYS A 70 19.53 -40.73 -13.02
C LYS A 70 18.23 -39.97 -12.73
N GLY A 71 17.86 -39.14 -13.71
CA GLY A 71 16.68 -39.46 -14.51
C GLY A 71 15.30 -39.27 -13.86
N GLU A 72 15.05 -38.13 -13.23
CA GLU A 72 13.69 -37.59 -13.09
C GLU A 72 13.70 -36.08 -13.34
N SER A 73 13.06 -35.67 -14.42
CA SER A 73 12.87 -34.27 -14.79
C SER A 73 11.73 -33.68 -13.95
N PHE A 74 12.08 -33.08 -12.82
CA PHE A 74 11.15 -32.19 -12.11
C PHE A 74 11.27 -30.79 -12.69
N ASN A 75 10.28 -30.41 -13.48
CA ASN A 75 10.11 -29.05 -13.98
C ASN A 75 9.59 -28.17 -12.83
N ALA A 76 10.45 -27.90 -11.85
CA ALA A 76 10.16 -26.91 -10.82
C ALA A 76 10.18 -25.55 -11.50
N LYS A 77 9.00 -24.98 -11.76
CA LYS A 77 8.88 -23.55 -12.05
C LYS A 77 9.59 -22.82 -10.92
N CYS A 78 10.72 -22.20 -11.21
CA CYS A 78 11.21 -21.08 -10.41
C CYS A 78 10.14 -19.98 -10.54
N GLU A 79 9.13 -20.02 -9.68
CA GLU A 79 8.40 -18.81 -9.34
C GLU A 79 9.45 -17.83 -8.84
N SER A 80 9.71 -16.80 -9.64
CA SER A 80 10.48 -15.66 -9.19
C SER A 80 9.83 -15.19 -7.90
N VAL A 81 10.50 -15.34 -6.77
CA VAL A 81 10.06 -14.76 -5.51
C VAL A 81 10.15 -13.26 -5.69
N VAL A 82 9.07 -12.63 -6.16
CA VAL A 82 8.99 -11.18 -6.33
C VAL A 82 9.06 -10.61 -4.92
N GLY A 83 10.22 -10.11 -4.55
CA GLY A 83 10.45 -9.52 -3.23
C GLY A 83 9.44 -8.43 -2.94
N LYS A 84 8.98 -8.36 -1.68
CA LYS A 84 8.06 -7.32 -1.22
C LYS A 84 8.62 -5.94 -1.50
N LYS A 85 7.77 -5.05 -2.02
CA LYS A 85 8.11 -3.64 -2.22
C LYS A 85 8.11 -2.87 -0.92
N ARG A 86 8.99 -1.88 -0.79
CA ARG A 86 9.18 -1.09 0.43
C ARG A 86 8.44 0.23 0.31
N LEU A 87 7.45 0.44 1.17
CA LEU A 87 6.50 1.54 1.09
C LEU A 87 6.83 2.59 2.16
N ALA A 88 7.04 3.83 1.76
CA ALA A 88 7.05 4.97 2.66
C ALA A 88 5.67 5.65 2.63
N VAL A 89 5.05 5.85 3.80
CA VAL A 89 3.70 6.42 3.87
C VAL A 89 3.74 7.79 4.54
N PHE A 90 3.10 8.78 3.94
CA PHE A 90 3.09 10.16 4.42
C PHE A 90 1.70 10.53 4.94
N VAL A 91 1.62 11.12 6.14
CA VAL A 91 0.34 11.45 6.79
C VAL A 91 0.39 12.78 7.55
N SER A 92 -0.76 13.45 7.69
CA SER A 92 -0.90 14.66 8.52
C SER A 92 -2.05 14.59 9.53
N GLY A 93 -2.73 13.45 9.66
CA GLY A 93 -3.97 13.29 10.41
C GLY A 93 -4.17 11.89 10.97
N GLY A 94 -5.43 11.43 11.07
CA GLY A 94 -5.78 10.14 11.69
C GLY A 94 -5.21 8.90 10.99
N GLY A 95 -4.87 9.02 9.70
CA GLY A 95 -4.14 7.97 8.97
C GLY A 95 -5.00 6.74 8.60
N SER A 96 -6.31 6.85 8.43
CA SER A 96 -7.18 5.70 8.09
C SER A 96 -6.82 5.03 6.76
N ASN A 97 -6.42 5.81 5.74
CA ASN A 97 -5.85 5.27 4.49
C ASN A 97 -4.55 4.49 4.76
N PHE A 98 -3.65 5.04 5.57
CA PHE A 98 -2.42 4.35 5.98
C PHE A 98 -2.72 3.03 6.69
N ARG A 99 -3.69 3.02 7.62
CA ARG A 99 -4.12 1.79 8.32
C ARG A 99 -4.63 0.73 7.35
N SER A 100 -5.47 1.12 6.39
CA SER A 100 -6.01 0.22 5.37
C SER A 100 -4.89 -0.41 4.52
N ILE A 101 -3.91 0.39 4.08
CA ILE A 101 -2.75 -0.10 3.35
C ILE A 101 -1.91 -1.04 4.22
N TYR A 102 -1.64 -0.66 5.47
CA TYR A 102 -0.85 -1.47 6.40
C TYR A 102 -1.51 -2.83 6.68
N GLU A 103 -2.82 -2.85 6.96
CA GLU A 103 -3.57 -4.10 7.15
C GLU A 103 -3.50 -5.00 5.91
N ALA A 104 -3.63 -4.42 4.71
CA ALA A 104 -3.47 -5.15 3.46
C ALA A 104 -2.04 -5.68 3.21
N THR A 105 -1.01 -5.07 3.82
CA THR A 105 0.35 -5.66 3.80
C THR A 105 0.50 -6.86 4.73
N LEU A 106 -0.26 -6.88 5.83
CA LEU A 106 -0.23 -7.98 6.80
C LEU A 106 -0.99 -9.21 6.29
N ASP A 107 -2.13 -9.01 5.62
CA ASP A 107 -2.93 -10.11 5.06
C ASP A 107 -2.41 -10.64 3.71
N GLY A 108 -1.45 -9.94 3.09
CA GLY A 108 -0.82 -10.32 1.83
C GLY A 108 -1.53 -9.81 0.57
N SER A 109 -2.63 -9.06 0.70
CA SER A 109 -3.32 -8.43 -0.43
C SER A 109 -2.46 -7.38 -1.14
N VAL A 110 -1.53 -6.76 -0.42
CA VAL A 110 -0.48 -5.89 -0.94
C VAL A 110 0.87 -6.58 -0.73
N ASN A 111 1.56 -6.93 -1.82
CA ASN A 111 2.92 -7.51 -1.77
C ASN A 111 3.99 -6.43 -1.47
N GLY A 112 3.87 -5.77 -0.33
CA GLY A 112 4.78 -4.75 0.14
C GLY A 112 4.87 -4.70 1.66
N ASP A 113 5.83 -3.93 2.17
CA ASP A 113 6.01 -3.67 3.61
C ASP A 113 6.06 -2.15 3.81
N VAL A 114 5.33 -1.64 4.81
CA VAL A 114 5.47 -0.24 5.23
C VAL A 114 6.73 -0.10 6.08
N VAL A 115 7.74 0.58 5.55
CA VAL A 115 9.09 0.63 6.14
C VAL A 115 9.35 1.90 6.95
N VAL A 116 8.61 2.96 6.67
CA VAL A 116 8.73 4.24 7.35
C VAL A 116 7.45 5.07 7.16
N LEU A 117 7.07 5.80 8.20
CA LEU A 117 6.03 6.82 8.15
C LEU A 117 6.66 8.21 8.19
N VAL A 118 6.20 9.14 7.36
CA VAL A 118 6.61 10.55 7.39
C VAL A 118 5.40 11.41 7.77
N THR A 119 5.60 12.38 8.65
CA THR A 119 4.52 13.30 9.04
C THR A 119 5.03 14.70 9.37
N ASN A 120 4.21 15.70 9.09
CA ASN A 120 4.45 17.07 9.56
C ASN A 120 3.74 17.36 10.91
N LYS A 121 3.10 16.36 11.52
CA LYS A 121 2.40 16.44 12.81
C LYS A 121 2.76 15.21 13.66
N PRO A 122 3.84 15.26 14.47
CA PRO A 122 4.34 14.09 15.18
C PRO A 122 3.34 13.44 16.16
N ALA A 123 2.34 14.19 16.63
CA ALA A 123 1.28 13.74 17.52
C ALA A 123 -0.04 13.41 16.77
N CYS A 124 -0.02 13.20 15.46
CA CYS A 124 -1.22 12.77 14.74
C CYS A 124 -1.49 11.28 14.93
N GLY A 125 -2.77 10.87 14.85
CA GLY A 125 -3.18 9.47 15.06
C GLY A 125 -2.56 8.46 14.09
N GLY A 126 -2.09 8.89 12.92
CA GLY A 126 -1.30 8.04 12.02
C GLY A 126 0.11 7.76 12.57
N ALA A 127 0.75 8.77 13.19
CA ALA A 127 2.07 8.63 13.78
C ALA A 127 2.04 7.81 15.07
N GLU A 128 1.00 7.97 15.90
CA GLU A 128 0.76 7.12 17.08
C GLU A 128 0.61 5.64 16.66
N PHE A 129 -0.27 5.38 15.70
CA PHE A 129 -0.49 4.03 15.16
C PHE A 129 0.80 3.39 14.64
N ALA A 130 1.63 4.14 13.92
CA ALA A 130 2.92 3.65 13.41
C ALA A 130 3.88 3.26 14.55
N ARG A 131 4.02 4.11 15.58
CA ARG A 131 4.88 3.82 16.73
C ARG A 131 4.43 2.57 17.50
N GLU A 132 3.14 2.40 17.72
CA GLU A 132 2.56 1.20 18.35
C GLU A 132 2.93 -0.10 17.62
N ARG A 133 3.18 -0.03 16.31
CA ARG A 133 3.52 -1.17 15.45
C ARG A 133 5.01 -1.26 15.11
N GLY A 134 5.84 -0.44 15.76
CA GLY A 134 7.28 -0.41 15.54
C GLY A 134 7.69 0.14 14.17
N ILE A 135 6.82 0.87 13.48
CA ILE A 135 7.15 1.55 12.21
C ILE A 135 7.88 2.86 12.55
N PRO A 136 9.11 3.08 12.05
CA PRO A 136 9.83 4.32 12.27
C PRO A 136 9.06 5.54 11.76
N VAL A 137 9.07 6.63 12.54
CA VAL A 137 8.39 7.88 12.20
C VAL A 137 9.41 8.99 11.98
N ILE A 138 9.37 9.62 10.82
CA ILE A 138 10.15 10.81 10.46
C ILE A 138 9.25 12.03 10.53
N VAL A 139 9.77 13.13 11.08
CA VAL A 139 9.08 14.43 11.07
C VAL A 139 9.57 15.27 9.89
N PHE A 140 8.69 15.58 8.94
CA PHE A 140 8.99 16.43 7.80
C PHE A 140 7.72 17.11 7.24
N PRO A 141 7.81 18.38 6.77
CA PRO A 141 8.86 19.33 7.13
C PRO A 141 8.76 19.64 8.62
N GLN A 142 9.88 20.04 9.21
CA GLN A 142 9.89 20.51 10.57
C GLN A 142 9.10 21.84 10.69
N ARG A 143 8.63 22.17 11.89
CA ARG A 143 7.96 23.45 12.12
C ARG A 143 8.98 24.59 11.99
N LYS A 144 8.52 25.76 11.58
CA LYS A 144 9.38 26.94 11.32
C LYS A 144 10.16 27.42 12.53
N ASP A 145 9.70 27.10 13.73
CA ASP A 145 10.27 27.47 15.02
C ASP A 145 11.34 26.49 15.54
N GLU A 146 11.55 25.36 14.86
CA GLU A 146 12.54 24.35 15.26
C GLU A 146 13.81 24.50 14.42
N GLN A 147 14.96 24.76 15.07
CA GLN A 147 16.27 24.73 14.41
C GLN A 147 16.70 23.28 14.14
N GLY A 148 17.39 23.04 13.02
CA GLY A 148 17.92 21.71 12.67
C GLY A 148 16.99 20.84 11.82
N GLY A 149 16.06 21.46 11.09
CA GLY A 149 15.14 20.80 10.17
C GLY A 149 15.80 19.89 9.17
N MET A 150 15.20 18.70 9.02
CA MET A 150 15.47 17.82 7.89
C MET A 150 15.17 18.58 6.59
N SER A 151 16.20 18.76 5.75
CA SER A 151 16.04 19.33 4.43
C SER A 151 15.34 18.35 3.48
N ALA A 152 14.92 18.82 2.31
CA ALA A 152 14.35 17.94 1.29
C ALA A 152 15.36 16.88 0.82
N SER A 153 16.65 17.23 0.71
CA SER A 153 17.72 16.29 0.37
C SER A 153 17.94 15.25 1.47
N ASP A 154 17.92 15.67 2.75
CA ASP A 154 18.05 14.74 3.88
C ASP A 154 16.88 13.75 3.94
N LEU A 155 15.67 14.20 3.59
CA LEU A 155 14.51 13.33 3.47
C LEU A 155 14.73 12.28 2.37
N VAL A 156 15.18 12.69 1.18
CA VAL A 156 15.49 11.78 0.07
C VAL A 156 16.51 10.73 0.50
N ASP A 157 17.63 11.14 1.10
CA ASP A 157 18.68 10.23 1.54
C ASP A 157 18.19 9.30 2.65
N THR A 158 17.30 9.79 3.52
CA THR A 158 16.68 8.96 4.55
C THR A 158 15.77 7.91 3.95
N LEU A 159 14.90 8.26 3.01
CA LEU A 159 14.02 7.30 2.33
C LEU A 159 14.81 6.24 1.53
N ARG A 160 15.94 6.64 0.93
CA ARG A 160 16.89 5.71 0.28
C ARG A 160 17.51 4.75 1.27
N ARG A 161 17.89 5.19 2.48
CA ARG A 161 18.39 4.28 3.55
C ARG A 161 17.34 3.27 4.00
N TYR A 162 16.06 3.65 3.97
CA TYR A 162 14.95 2.72 4.18
C TYR A 162 14.67 1.81 2.96
N ASN A 163 15.41 2.00 1.85
CA ASN A 163 15.19 1.36 0.56
C ASN A 163 13.76 1.51 0.06
N ALA A 164 13.10 2.65 0.32
CA ALA A 164 11.73 2.86 -0.13
C ALA A 164 11.66 2.82 -1.67
N ASP A 165 10.78 1.99 -2.21
CA ASP A 165 10.47 1.89 -3.64
C ASP A 165 9.40 2.92 -4.04
N TYR A 166 8.39 3.08 -3.18
CA TYR A 166 7.23 3.93 -3.43
C TYR A 166 6.90 4.81 -2.22
N VAL A 167 6.40 6.02 -2.51
CA VAL A 167 5.90 6.97 -1.53
C VAL A 167 4.38 7.13 -1.70
N LEU A 168 3.63 6.89 -0.63
CA LEU A 168 2.17 6.94 -0.63
C LEU A 168 1.70 8.08 0.28
N LEU A 169 1.11 9.13 -0.29
CA LEU A 169 0.53 10.24 0.45
C LEU A 169 -0.90 9.89 0.89
N ALA A 170 -1.04 9.46 2.15
CA ALA A 170 -2.29 9.05 2.76
C ALA A 170 -2.87 10.18 3.63
N GLY A 171 -3.23 11.30 2.98
CA GLY A 171 -3.73 12.50 3.67
C GLY A 171 -2.60 13.39 4.20
N TYR A 172 -1.54 13.55 3.41
CA TYR A 172 -0.43 14.46 3.69
C TYR A 172 -0.73 15.86 3.15
N LEU A 173 -0.58 16.89 3.99
CA LEU A 173 -1.11 18.25 3.73
C LEU A 173 -0.03 19.26 3.35
N LYS A 174 1.19 18.82 3.03
CA LYS A 174 2.29 19.70 2.61
C LYS A 174 2.67 19.39 1.18
N LEU A 175 3.05 20.44 0.45
CA LEU A 175 3.59 20.29 -0.89
C LEU A 175 4.84 19.41 -0.83
N ILE A 176 4.96 18.49 -1.78
CA ILE A 176 6.15 17.65 -1.89
C ILE A 176 7.27 18.46 -2.55
N PRO A 177 8.49 18.44 -1.97
CA PRO A 177 9.63 19.16 -2.55
C PRO A 177 10.06 18.55 -3.89
N ALA A 178 10.51 19.40 -4.81
CA ALA A 178 10.95 19.00 -6.15
C ALA A 178 12.11 18.00 -6.13
N GLU A 179 12.96 18.03 -5.10
CA GLU A 179 14.02 17.05 -4.85
C GLU A 179 13.45 15.64 -4.68
N LEU A 180 12.35 15.50 -3.94
CA LEU A 180 11.72 14.19 -3.71
C LEU A 180 11.05 13.68 -4.98
N ILE A 181 10.34 14.54 -5.71
CA ILE A 181 9.69 14.20 -6.98
C ILE A 181 10.73 13.72 -8.00
N ARG A 182 11.86 14.42 -8.12
CA ARG A 182 12.96 14.03 -9.01
C ARG A 182 13.65 12.73 -8.59
N ALA A 183 13.75 12.47 -7.28
CA ALA A 183 14.35 11.24 -6.76
C ALA A 183 13.44 10.01 -6.89
N TYR A 184 12.12 10.20 -6.94
CA TYR A 184 11.10 9.16 -7.04
C TYR A 184 10.19 9.34 -8.27
N PRO A 185 10.76 9.35 -9.49
CA PRO A 185 9.98 9.59 -10.70
C PRO A 185 8.95 8.48 -10.88
N LYS A 186 7.68 8.87 -11.03
CA LYS A 186 6.55 7.92 -11.18
C LYS A 186 6.45 6.91 -10.01
N SER A 187 6.92 7.29 -8.81
CA SER A 187 6.91 6.44 -7.62
C SER A 187 6.24 7.11 -6.42
N ILE A 188 5.62 8.27 -6.60
CA ILE A 188 4.87 8.98 -5.56
C ILE A 188 3.40 9.03 -5.97
N LEU A 189 2.51 8.43 -5.17
CA LEU A 189 1.07 8.47 -5.36
C LEU A 189 0.41 9.30 -4.26
N ASN A 190 -0.58 10.09 -4.63
CA ASN A 190 -1.47 10.79 -3.71
C ASN A 190 -2.91 10.34 -3.91
N ILE A 191 -3.68 10.33 -2.83
CA ILE A 191 -5.14 10.21 -2.88
C ILE A 191 -5.79 11.55 -2.51
N HIS A 192 -6.66 12.02 -3.39
CA HIS A 192 -7.40 13.27 -3.22
C HIS A 192 -8.91 13.01 -3.15
N PRO A 193 -9.66 13.59 -2.20
CA PRO A 193 -11.06 13.23 -1.93
C PRO A 193 -12.09 13.91 -2.87
N SER A 194 -11.75 14.07 -4.15
CA SER A 194 -12.69 14.46 -5.21
C SER A 194 -12.33 13.85 -6.56
N LEU A 195 -13.25 13.93 -7.52
CA LEU A 195 -13.01 13.53 -8.91
C LEU A 195 -12.21 14.63 -9.62
N LEU A 196 -10.87 14.54 -9.53
CA LEU A 196 -9.98 15.48 -10.20
C LEU A 196 -10.27 15.54 -11.72
N PRO A 197 -10.11 16.72 -12.37
CA PRO A 197 -9.54 17.96 -11.83
C PRO A 197 -10.50 18.80 -10.95
N ALA A 198 -11.76 18.38 -10.77
CA ALA A 198 -12.72 19.12 -9.97
C ALA A 198 -12.34 19.11 -8.48
N PHE A 199 -12.44 20.28 -7.83
CA PHE A 199 -12.13 20.47 -6.40
C PHE A 199 -10.72 19.99 -6.00
N GLY A 200 -9.76 20.06 -6.92
CA GLY A 200 -8.34 19.83 -6.66
C GLY A 200 -7.54 21.12 -6.50
N GLY A 201 -6.30 20.99 -6.03
CA GLY A 201 -5.35 22.08 -5.98
C GLY A 201 -5.31 22.79 -4.63
N LYS A 202 -4.54 23.88 -4.58
CA LYS A 202 -4.24 24.59 -3.33
C LYS A 202 -5.52 25.07 -2.64
N GLY A 203 -5.74 24.62 -1.41
CA GLY A 203 -6.88 25.01 -0.57
C GLY A 203 -7.98 23.95 -0.48
N PHE A 204 -7.98 22.98 -1.38
CA PHE A 204 -8.89 21.84 -1.36
C PHE A 204 -8.23 20.67 -0.64
N TYR A 205 -8.47 20.54 0.66
CA TYR A 205 -7.99 19.40 1.44
C TYR A 205 -8.93 19.10 2.62
N GLY A 206 -9.00 17.83 3.02
CA GLY A 206 -9.87 17.38 4.10
C GLY A 206 -11.32 17.81 3.89
N MET A 207 -11.99 18.27 4.95
CA MET A 207 -13.40 18.66 4.90
C MET A 207 -13.71 19.77 3.88
N LYS A 208 -12.76 20.65 3.58
CA LYS A 208 -12.95 21.75 2.62
C LYS A 208 -13.34 21.25 1.24
N VAL A 209 -12.89 20.06 0.86
CA VAL A 209 -13.27 19.45 -0.43
C VAL A 209 -14.73 19.08 -0.43
N HIS A 210 -15.20 18.37 0.61
CA HIS A 210 -16.58 17.93 0.73
C HIS A 210 -17.54 19.12 0.90
N ASP A 211 -17.15 20.13 1.68
CA ASP A 211 -17.91 21.38 1.82
C ASP A 211 -18.11 22.06 0.45
N ALA A 212 -17.05 22.15 -0.36
CA ALA A 212 -17.12 22.74 -1.69
C ALA A 212 -17.95 21.90 -2.67
N VAL A 213 -17.88 20.57 -2.59
CA VAL A 213 -18.70 19.67 -3.42
C VAL A 213 -20.18 19.87 -3.09
N ILE A 214 -20.56 19.88 -1.80
CA ILE A 214 -21.95 20.12 -1.39
C ILE A 214 -22.41 21.51 -1.85
N ALA A 215 -21.61 22.55 -1.60
CA ALA A 215 -21.94 23.92 -2.00
C ALA A 215 -22.10 24.10 -3.53
N SER A 216 -21.38 23.32 -4.33
CA SER A 216 -21.47 23.38 -5.79
C SER A 216 -22.75 22.78 -6.38
N GLY A 217 -23.46 21.94 -5.61
CA GLY A 217 -24.60 21.18 -6.11
C GLY A 217 -24.23 19.98 -7.00
N ALA A 218 -22.96 19.55 -7.02
CA ALA A 218 -22.54 18.34 -7.74
C ALA A 218 -23.36 17.12 -7.29
N ARG A 219 -23.64 16.20 -8.23
CA ARG A 219 -24.38 14.95 -7.97
C ARG A 219 -23.47 13.73 -7.79
N PHE A 220 -22.19 13.91 -8.07
CA PHE A 220 -21.17 12.88 -7.96
C PHE A 220 -19.90 13.47 -7.35
N SER A 221 -19.20 12.64 -6.60
CA SER A 221 -17.88 12.91 -6.03
C SER A 221 -17.10 11.59 -5.97
N GLY A 222 -16.05 11.52 -5.16
CA GLY A 222 -15.29 10.30 -4.91
C GLY A 222 -13.79 10.52 -4.98
N PRO A 223 -12.98 9.52 -4.65
CA PRO A 223 -11.54 9.72 -4.58
C PRO A 223 -10.86 9.59 -5.93
N THR A 224 -9.75 10.31 -6.08
CA THR A 224 -8.79 10.15 -7.16
C THR A 224 -7.43 9.77 -6.63
N ILE A 225 -6.81 8.74 -7.21
CA ILE A 225 -5.40 8.46 -7.03
C ILE A 225 -4.65 8.94 -8.26
N HIS A 226 -3.59 9.71 -8.04
CA HIS A 226 -2.76 10.26 -9.11
C HIS A 226 -1.29 10.23 -8.73
N PHE A 227 -0.43 10.26 -9.75
CA PHE A 227 0.99 10.50 -9.55
C PHE A 227 1.21 11.95 -9.09
N VAL A 228 2.16 12.15 -8.19
CA VAL A 228 2.49 13.50 -7.69
C VAL A 228 3.46 14.18 -8.64
N ASP A 229 3.21 15.46 -8.91
CA ASP A 229 4.14 16.39 -9.56
C ASP A 229 4.41 17.60 -8.63
N GLU A 230 5.03 18.65 -9.15
CA GLU A 230 5.43 19.83 -8.37
C GLU A 230 4.24 20.71 -7.91
N ASN A 231 3.03 20.44 -8.38
CA ASN A 231 1.84 21.19 -8.03
C ASN A 231 0.81 20.32 -7.29
N PHE A 232 -0.11 20.96 -6.59
CA PHE A 232 -1.19 20.25 -5.91
C PHE A 232 -2.16 19.65 -6.92
N ASP A 233 -2.32 18.33 -6.87
CA ASP A 233 -3.38 17.57 -7.53
C ASP A 233 -3.46 17.73 -9.06
N THR A 234 -2.35 18.05 -9.73
CA THR A 234 -2.29 18.18 -11.21
C THR A 234 -1.64 17.00 -11.92
N GLY A 235 -1.01 16.10 -11.17
CA GLY A 235 -0.29 14.99 -11.78
C GLY A 235 -1.24 13.96 -12.41
N ARG A 236 -0.67 13.02 -13.17
CA ARG A 236 -1.44 12.09 -14.00
C ARG A 236 -2.35 11.21 -13.13
N ILE A 237 -3.65 11.30 -13.39
CA ILE A 237 -4.68 10.46 -12.76
C ILE A 237 -4.42 9.00 -13.12
N LEU A 238 -4.44 8.14 -12.11
CA LEU A 238 -4.26 6.69 -12.23
C LEU A 238 -5.57 5.94 -12.02
N ALA A 239 -6.37 6.33 -11.03
CA ALA A 239 -7.63 5.66 -10.76
C ALA A 239 -8.63 6.58 -10.06
N GLN A 240 -9.92 6.34 -10.28
CA GLN A 240 -11.01 7.04 -9.61
C GLN A 240 -12.12 6.06 -9.20
N ARG A 241 -12.90 6.45 -8.19
CA ARG A 241 -14.17 5.81 -7.84
C ARG A 241 -15.24 6.88 -7.71
N VAL A 242 -16.40 6.63 -8.31
CA VAL A 242 -17.54 7.56 -8.22
C VAL A 242 -18.40 7.20 -7.03
N VAL A 243 -18.80 8.20 -6.25
CA VAL A 243 -19.86 8.09 -5.24
C VAL A 243 -20.97 9.10 -5.53
N PRO A 244 -22.24 8.75 -5.32
CA PRO A 244 -23.33 9.71 -5.43
C PRO A 244 -23.27 10.73 -4.27
N VAL A 245 -23.66 11.96 -4.57
CA VAL A 245 -23.99 12.99 -3.59
C VAL A 245 -25.51 13.01 -3.46
N LEU A 246 -26.02 12.59 -2.30
CA LEU A 246 -27.44 12.50 -2.04
C LEU A 246 -28.02 13.89 -1.73
N ALA A 247 -29.31 14.08 -2.01
CA ALA A 247 -29.97 15.37 -1.82
C ALA A 247 -29.97 15.85 -0.35
N THR A 248 -29.83 14.92 0.61
CA THR A 248 -29.84 15.18 2.05
C THR A 248 -28.45 15.11 2.68
N ASP A 249 -27.39 14.93 1.89
CA ASP A 249 -26.04 14.80 2.44
C ASP A 249 -25.59 16.09 3.11
N THR A 250 -25.03 15.95 4.31
CA THR A 250 -24.06 16.92 4.83
C THR A 250 -22.67 16.64 4.23
N ALA A 251 -21.75 17.59 4.36
CA ALA A 251 -20.36 17.37 3.96
C ALA A 251 -19.72 16.20 4.72
N HIS A 252 -20.13 15.94 5.96
CA HIS A 252 -19.65 14.80 6.75
C HIS A 252 -20.18 13.45 6.22
N ASP A 253 -21.44 13.39 5.81
CA ASP A 253 -22.03 12.18 5.21
C ASP A 253 -21.30 11.82 3.91
N LEU A 254 -21.08 12.84 3.07
CA LEU A 254 -20.31 12.68 1.85
C LEU A 254 -18.87 12.25 2.14
N ALA A 255 -18.19 12.91 3.09
CA ALA A 255 -16.83 12.58 3.48
C ALA A 255 -16.71 11.12 3.93
N ALA A 256 -17.64 10.63 4.76
CA ALA A 256 -17.65 9.24 5.19
C ALA A 256 -17.82 8.27 4.01
N ARG A 257 -18.70 8.60 3.06
CA ARG A 257 -18.91 7.78 1.85
C ARG A 257 -17.70 7.75 0.93
N VAL A 258 -17.06 8.90 0.72
CA VAL A 258 -15.82 9.02 -0.08
C VAL A 258 -14.70 8.23 0.59
N LEU A 259 -14.53 8.37 1.92
CA LEU A 259 -13.47 7.70 2.69
C LEU A 259 -13.53 6.17 2.59
N LEU A 260 -14.73 5.59 2.57
CA LEU A 260 -14.90 4.15 2.35
C LEU A 260 -14.37 3.69 0.98
N GLN A 261 -14.50 4.53 -0.05
CA GLN A 261 -13.94 4.26 -1.37
C GLN A 261 -12.44 4.54 -1.41
N GLU A 262 -11.95 5.53 -0.64
CA GLU A 262 -10.51 5.80 -0.53
C GLU A 262 -9.76 4.57 -0.02
N HIS A 263 -10.24 3.97 1.08
CA HIS A 263 -9.62 2.78 1.67
C HIS A 263 -9.48 1.64 0.67
N LYS A 264 -10.56 1.36 -0.07
CA LYS A 264 -10.59 0.30 -1.08
C LYS A 264 -9.68 0.61 -2.27
N LEU A 265 -9.85 1.79 -2.85
CA LEU A 265 -9.13 2.20 -4.05
C LEU A 265 -7.63 2.28 -3.79
N TYR A 266 -7.21 2.80 -2.63
CA TYR A 266 -5.80 2.94 -2.33
C TYR A 266 -5.12 1.59 -2.11
N VAL A 267 -5.79 0.64 -1.45
CA VAL A 267 -5.29 -0.74 -1.33
C VAL A 267 -5.17 -1.40 -2.71
N GLU A 268 -6.20 -1.30 -3.55
CA GLU A 268 -6.21 -1.88 -4.91
C GLU A 268 -5.05 -1.34 -5.77
N VAL A 269 -4.88 -0.02 -5.79
CA VAL A 269 -3.81 0.64 -6.55
C VAL A 269 -2.43 0.32 -5.97
N THR A 270 -2.29 0.27 -4.64
CA THR A 270 -1.01 -0.09 -4.01
C THR A 270 -0.64 -1.54 -4.34
N ALA A 271 -1.60 -2.46 -4.35
CA ALA A 271 -1.35 -3.83 -4.79
C ALA A 271 -0.88 -3.88 -6.25
N ALA A 272 -1.55 -3.16 -7.16
CA ALA A 272 -1.15 -3.06 -8.56
C ALA A 272 0.25 -2.48 -8.75
N LEU A 273 0.58 -1.46 -7.97
CA LEU A 273 1.90 -0.86 -7.95
C LEU A 273 2.96 -1.86 -7.51
N CYS A 274 2.72 -2.58 -6.42
CA CYS A 274 3.66 -3.57 -5.90
C CYS A 274 3.89 -4.77 -6.83
N GLU A 275 2.86 -5.12 -7.61
CA GLU A 275 2.89 -6.23 -8.57
C GLU A 275 3.42 -5.83 -9.95
N GLY A 276 3.79 -4.55 -10.15
CA GLY A 276 4.30 -4.07 -11.43
C GLY A 276 3.24 -3.99 -12.54
N ARG A 277 1.96 -3.88 -12.17
CA ARG A 277 0.84 -3.80 -13.12
C ARG A 277 0.51 -2.39 -13.61
N ILE A 278 1.29 -1.39 -13.19
CA ILE A 278 1.14 -0.02 -13.67
C ILE A 278 1.93 0.18 -14.95
N LEU A 279 1.23 0.36 -16.05
CA LEU A 279 1.80 0.55 -17.38
C LEU A 279 1.57 1.98 -17.85
N TRP A 280 2.39 2.43 -18.79
CA TRP A 280 2.29 3.77 -19.36
C TRP A 280 2.04 3.66 -20.85
N ARG A 281 1.00 4.34 -21.32
CA ARG A 281 0.78 4.57 -22.75
C ARG A 281 1.86 5.51 -23.29
N GLU A 282 2.03 5.53 -24.61
CA GLU A 282 3.00 6.40 -25.29
C GLU A 282 2.72 7.89 -25.04
N ASP A 283 1.45 8.27 -24.86
CA ASP A 283 1.02 9.64 -24.53
C ASP A 283 1.21 10.02 -23.05
N GLY A 284 1.79 9.12 -22.24
CA GLY A 284 2.06 9.36 -20.83
C GLY A 284 0.85 9.19 -19.91
N VAL A 285 -0.24 8.56 -20.38
CA VAL A 285 -1.36 8.17 -19.53
C VAL A 285 -1.06 6.84 -18.83
N PRO A 286 -1.11 6.78 -17.49
CA PRO A 286 -0.90 5.53 -16.76
C PRO A 286 -2.16 4.66 -16.81
N LEU A 287 -1.97 3.35 -16.75
CA LEU A 287 -3.02 2.33 -16.78
C LEU A 287 -2.74 1.26 -15.73
N ILE A 288 -3.79 0.65 -15.20
CA ILE A 288 -3.68 -0.53 -14.35
C ILE A 288 -4.03 -1.76 -15.18
N GLN A 289 -3.07 -2.66 -15.39
CA GLN A 289 -3.33 -3.95 -16.04
C GLN A 289 -4.15 -4.86 -15.13
N SER A 290 -5.19 -5.50 -15.66
CA SER A 290 -6.03 -6.45 -14.94
C SER A 290 -5.25 -7.70 -14.52
N LYS A 291 -5.54 -8.22 -13.32
CA LYS A 291 -4.98 -9.48 -12.83
C LYS A 291 -5.53 -10.69 -13.59
N GLN A 292 -6.80 -10.63 -13.96
CA GLN A 292 -7.54 -11.75 -14.54
C GLN A 292 -7.32 -11.84 -16.05
N ASN A 293 -7.18 -10.69 -16.71
CA ASN A 293 -6.98 -10.62 -18.15
C ASN A 293 -5.86 -9.62 -18.48
N PRO A 294 -4.64 -10.06 -18.81
CA PRO A 294 -3.53 -9.16 -19.14
C PRO A 294 -3.76 -8.24 -20.35
N LYS A 295 -4.83 -8.46 -21.12
CA LYS A 295 -5.24 -7.60 -22.24
C LYS A 295 -6.23 -6.50 -21.84
N GLU A 296 -6.70 -6.50 -20.60
CA GLU A 296 -7.61 -5.49 -20.06
C GLU A 296 -6.87 -4.52 -19.15
N TYR A 297 -7.29 -3.26 -19.22
CA TYR A 297 -6.72 -2.15 -18.50
C TYR A 297 -7.84 -1.27 -17.92
N SER A 298 -7.60 -0.69 -16.75
CA SER A 298 -8.46 0.32 -16.13
C SER A 298 -7.70 1.61 -15.86
#